data_AF-A0A8S2ZXH3-F1
#
_entry.id   AF-A0A8S2ZXH3-F1
#
_cell.length_a   1.000
_cell.length_b   1.000
_cell.length_c   1.000
_cell.angle_alpha   90.00
_cell.angle_beta   90.00
_cell.angle_gamma   90.00
#
_symmetry.space_group_name_H-M   'P 1'
#
loop_
_entity.id
_entity.type
_entity.pdbx_description
1 polymer ?
#
loop_
_entity_poly.entity_id
_entity_poly.type
_entity_poly.pdbx_seq_one_letter_code
_entity_poly.pdbx_strand_id
1 'polypeptide(L)' 'MEVTSNSPRKGFPRSLQFQRMERIVKAMQHPTVGVPVRSQKLFLTTVPNAFTGNDITEWIMQKLNVKDS' A
#
# COMPACT_ATOMS: atom_id res chain seq x y z
N MET A 1 -26.94 -3.47 -21.52
CA MET A 1 -25.65 -3.78 -20.88
C MET A 1 -25.85 -3.57 -19.40
N GLU A 2 -26.17 -4.65 -18.68
CA GLU A 2 -26.68 -4.56 -17.32
C GLU A 2 -25.53 -4.42 -16.31
N VAL A 3 -25.72 -3.47 -15.41
CA VAL A 3 -24.82 -3.10 -14.33
C VAL A 3 -24.99 -4.08 -13.16
N THR A 4 -23.86 -4.41 -12.53
CA THR A 4 -23.67 -5.08 -11.23
C THR A 4 -23.94 -6.58 -11.09
N SER A 5 -22.89 -7.33 -10.73
CA SER A 5 -23.01 -8.24 -9.59
C SER A 5 -21.80 -8.05 -8.67
N ASN A 6 -21.93 -7.14 -7.70
CA ASN A 6 -21.06 -7.11 -6.53
C ASN A 6 -21.53 -8.22 -5.58
N SER A 7 -21.30 -9.47 -5.97
CA SER A 7 -21.61 -10.63 -5.15
C SER A 7 -20.57 -10.74 -4.03
N PRO A 8 -20.94 -10.85 -2.74
CA PRO A 8 -19.98 -11.14 -1.68
C PRO A 8 -19.40 -12.53 -1.93
N ARG A 9 -18.17 -12.60 -2.46
CA ARG A 9 -17.47 -13.88 -2.64
C ARG A 9 -17.41 -14.56 -1.27
N LYS A 10 -18.05 -15.73 -1.11
CA LYS A 10 -17.97 -16.56 0.10
C LYS A 10 -16.51 -16.63 0.54
N GLY A 11 -16.20 -15.96 1.65
CA GLY A 11 -14.84 -15.60 1.99
C GLY A 11 -14.05 -16.82 2.42
N PHE A 12 -13.11 -17.28 1.58
CA PHE A 12 -11.99 -18.07 2.09
C PHE A 12 -11.33 -17.27 3.21
N PRO A 13 -10.89 -17.89 4.33
CA PRO A 13 -10.33 -17.16 5.47
C PRO A 13 -9.32 -16.10 5.04
N ARG A 14 -8.42 -16.46 4.11
CA ARG A 14 -7.39 -15.61 3.47
C ARG A 14 -7.92 -14.34 2.78
N SER A 15 -9.15 -14.38 2.26
CA SER A 15 -9.75 -13.25 1.52
C SER A 15 -9.95 -12.01 2.39
N LEU A 16 -10.25 -12.19 3.68
CA LEU A 16 -10.45 -11.06 4.59
C LEU A 16 -9.13 -10.35 4.92
N GLN A 17 -8.03 -11.09 5.09
CA GLN A 17 -6.72 -10.47 5.31
C GLN A 17 -6.26 -9.74 4.05
N PHE A 18 -6.47 -10.30 2.86
CA PHE A 18 -6.17 -9.59 1.62
C PHE A 18 -6.99 -8.31 1.46
N GLN A 19 -8.27 -8.30 1.81
CA GLN A 19 -9.07 -7.07 1.80
C GLN A 19 -8.53 -6.01 2.77
N ARG A 20 -8.03 -6.42 3.95
CA ARG A 20 -7.38 -5.49 4.88
C ARG A 20 -6.08 -4.94 4.31
N MET A 21 -5.24 -5.80 3.72
CA MET A 21 -3.99 -5.39 3.06
C MET A 21 -4.25 -4.46 1.87
N GLU A 22 -5.29 -4.73 1.06
CA GLU A 22 -5.66 -3.89 -0.08
C GLU A 22 -6.00 -2.45 0.36
N ARG A 23 -6.72 -2.29 1.48
CA ARG A 23 -7.01 -0.96 2.04
C ARG A 23 -5.74 -0.21 2.43
N ILE A 24 -4.76 -0.92 3.01
CA ILE A 24 -3.46 -0.33 3.38
C ILE A 24 -2.72 0.10 2.11
N VAL A 25 -2.60 -0.77 1.12
CA VAL A 25 -1.92 -0.47 -0.15
C VAL A 25 -2.57 0.71 -0.88
N LYS A 26 -3.91 0.80 -0.89
CA LYS A 26 -4.62 1.97 -1.44
C LYS A 26 -4.27 3.26 -0.70
N ALA A 27 -4.19 3.22 0.63
CA ALA A 27 -3.79 4.38 1.43
C ALA A 27 -2.32 4.76 1.17
N MET A 28 -1.43 3.80 0.95
CA MET A 28 -0.02 4.06 0.60
C MET A 28 0.13 4.81 -0.73
N GLN A 29 -0.83 4.67 -1.66
CA GLN A 29 -0.81 5.33 -2.97
C GLN A 29 -1.45 6.73 -2.95
N HIS A 30 -1.89 7.23 -1.79
CA HIS A 30 -2.52 8.55 -1.72
C HIS A 30 -1.53 9.65 -2.15
N PRO A 31 -1.92 10.59 -3.05
CA PRO A 31 -0.99 11.54 -3.65
C PRO A 31 -0.34 12.50 -2.65
N THR A 32 -1.01 12.80 -1.53
CA THR A 32 -0.54 13.74 -0.51
C THR A 32 -0.20 13.12 0.84
N VAL A 33 -0.74 11.95 1.18
CA VAL A 33 -0.56 11.33 2.51
C VAL A 33 -0.10 9.87 2.42
N GLY A 34 0.27 9.43 1.22
CA GLY A 34 0.80 8.10 0.94
C GLY A 34 2.30 8.02 1.23
N VAL A 35 2.90 6.91 0.83
CA VAL A 35 4.35 6.73 0.90
C VAL A 35 5.01 7.59 -0.18
N PRO A 36 6.04 8.38 0.15
CA PRO A 36 6.72 9.21 -0.85
C PRO A 36 7.44 8.33 -1.88
N VAL A 37 7.17 8.58 -3.16
CA VAL A 37 7.79 7.88 -4.28
C VAL A 37 8.65 8.82 -5.12
N ARG A 38 9.81 8.33 -5.57
CA ARG A 38 10.81 9.10 -6.32
C ARG A 38 11.56 8.20 -7.29
N SER A 39 12.21 8.80 -8.29
CA SER A 39 13.17 8.08 -9.12
C SER A 39 14.45 7.82 -8.31
N GLN A 40 14.79 6.54 -8.12
CA GLN A 40 15.98 6.14 -7.39
C GLN A 40 17.12 5.88 -8.37
N LYS A 41 18.18 6.67 -8.27
CA LYS A 41 19.42 6.46 -9.02
C LYS A 41 20.25 5.38 -8.36
N LEU A 42 20.64 4.38 -9.15
CA LEU A 42 21.61 3.35 -8.79
C LEU A 42 22.85 3.53 -9.69
N PHE A 43 23.88 2.72 -9.51
CA PHE A 43 25.01 2.74 -10.43
C PHE A 43 24.57 2.21 -11.81
N LEU A 44 24.74 3.02 -12.86
CA LEU A 44 24.37 2.77 -14.27
C LEU A 44 22.87 2.60 -14.58
N THR A 45 21.96 2.67 -13.60
CA THR A 45 20.51 2.55 -13.84
C THR A 45 19.69 3.46 -12.94
N THR A 46 18.41 3.66 -13.29
CA THR A 46 17.44 4.41 -12.48
C THR A 46 16.14 3.63 -12.41
N VAL A 47 15.62 3.48 -11.19
CA VAL A 47 14.32 2.85 -10.93
C VAL A 47 13.28 3.95 -10.73
N PRO A 48 12.29 4.11 -11.62
CA PRO A 48 11.21 5.07 -11.42
C PRO A 48 10.26 4.61 -10.32
N ASN A 49 9.55 5.55 -9.69
CA ASN A 49 8.48 5.29 -8.71
C ASN A 49 8.90 4.37 -7.54
N ALA A 50 10.11 4.56 -7.04
CA ALA A 50 10.66 3.79 -5.93
C ALA A 50 10.49 4.53 -4.60
N PHE A 51 10.46 3.76 -3.51
CA PHE A 51 10.51 4.23 -2.12
C PHE A 51 11.54 3.40 -1.36
N THR A 52 12.04 3.92 -0.24
CA THR A 52 13.02 3.24 0.60
C THR A 52 12.35 2.45 1.73
N GLY A 53 13.08 1.53 2.37
CA GLY A 53 12.60 0.80 3.54
C GLY A 53 12.24 1.71 4.72
N ASN A 54 12.89 2.87 4.84
CA ASN A 54 12.57 3.86 5.85
C ASN A 54 11.23 4.55 5.54
N ASP A 55 11.02 4.95 4.27
CA ASP A 55 9.80 5.63 3.82
C ASP A 55 8.53 4.80 4.15
N ILE A 56 8.59 3.47 3.99
CA ILE A 56 7.46 2.59 4.33
C ILE A 56 7.33 2.36 5.83
N THR A 57 8.43 2.22 6.56
CA THR A 57 8.40 1.98 8.01
C THR A 57 7.82 3.18 8.75
N GLU A 58 8.32 4.39 8.47
CA GLU A 58 7.80 5.62 9.07
C GLU A 58 6.32 5.81 8.76
N TRP A 59 5.91 5.57 7.50
CA TRP A 59 4.52 5.70 7.09
C TRP A 59 3.60 4.72 7.83
N ILE A 60 4.02 3.45 7.99
CA ILE A 60 3.24 2.44 8.72
C ILE A 60 3.12 2.81 10.20
N MET A 61 4.21 3.23 10.83
CA MET A 61 4.20 3.64 12.24
C MET A 61 3.23 4.80 12.49
N GLN A 62 3.25 5.81 11.61
CA GLN A 62 2.32 6.94 11.69
C GLN A 62 0.88 6.54 11.37
N LYS A 63 0.64 5.79 10.28
CA LYS A 63 -0.72 5.49 9.81
C LYS A 63 -1.46 4.51 10.70
N LEU A 64 -0.74 3.55 11.29
CA LEU A 64 -1.30 2.52 12.17
C LEU A 64 -1.08 2.82 13.66
N ASN A 65 -0.46 3.95 14.00
CA ASN A 65 -0.15 4.37 15.37
C ASN A 65 0.63 3.27 16.14
N VAL A 66 1.63 2.68 15.49
CA VAL A 66 2.52 1.67 16.07
C VAL A 66 3.68 2.41 16.74
N LYS A 67 4.01 2.03 17.98
CA LYS A 67 5.16 2.54 18.72
C LYS A 67 6.28 1.50 18.70
N ASP A 68 7.54 1.95 18.63
CA ASP A 68 8.66 1.08 18.98
C ASP A 68 8.52 0.66 20.45
N SER A 69 8.73 -0.63 20.70
CA SER A 69 8.60 -1.26 22.02
C SER A 69 9.89 -1.19 22.81
#